data_AF-A0A061I1L8-F1
#
_entry.id   AF-A0A061I1L8-F1
#
_cell.length_a   1.000
_cell.length_b   1.000
_cell.length_c   1.000
_cell.angle_alpha   90.00
_cell.angle_beta   90.00
_cell.angle_gamma   90.00
#
_symmetry.space_group_name_H-M   'P 1'
#
loop_
_entity.id
_entity.type
_entity.pdbx_description
1 polymer ?
#
loop_
_entity_poly.entity_id
_entity_poly.type
_entity_poly.pdbx_seq_one_letter_code
_entity_poly.pdbx_strand_id
1 'polypeptide(L)' 'VLWTPQVLSNGVQFSRVSPDGEEGYPGELKVWVTYTLDGGELVINYRAQASQTTPVNLTNHSYFNLAGQ' A
#
# COMPACT_ATOMS: atom_id res chain seq x y z
N VAL A 1 8.97 0.34 9.61
CA VAL A 1 9.33 -0.73 8.64
C VAL A 1 9.47 -0.12 7.25
N LEU A 2 10.37 -0.63 6.41
CA LEU A 2 10.61 -0.11 5.05
C LEU A 2 9.94 -1.00 3.98
N TRP A 3 9.56 -0.40 2.85
CA TRP A 3 8.92 -1.07 1.71
C TRP A 3 9.89 -1.21 0.55
N THR A 4 9.71 -2.25 -0.28
CA THR A 4 10.50 -2.45 -1.50
C THR A 4 9.82 -1.74 -2.68
N PRO A 5 10.47 -0.77 -3.33
CA PRO A 5 9.90 -0.07 -4.47
C PRO A 5 10.20 -0.79 -5.80
N GLN A 6 9.27 -0.66 -6.75
CA GLN A 6 9.46 -0.96 -8.17
C GLN A 6 8.91 0.21 -8.99
N VAL A 7 9.76 0.82 -9.82
CA VAL A 7 9.35 1.91 -10.72
C VAL A 7 8.49 1.35 -11.86
N LEU A 8 7.41 2.07 -12.19
CA LEU A 8 6.52 1.80 -13.33
C LEU A 8 6.66 2.93 -14.35
N SER A 9 6.09 2.77 -15.54
CA SER A 9 6.15 3.80 -16.60
C SER A 9 5.54 5.14 -16.19
N ASN A 10 4.49 5.14 -15.36
CA ASN A 10 3.77 6.34 -14.90
C ASN A 10 3.53 6.34 -13.38
N GLY A 11 4.41 5.69 -12.61
CA GLY A 11 4.18 5.53 -11.18
C GLY A 11 5.19 4.65 -10.46
N VAL A 12 4.78 4.15 -9.30
CA VAL A 12 5.60 3.28 -8.45
C VAL A 12 4.70 2.28 -7.74
N GLN A 13 5.17 1.03 -7.65
CA GLN A 13 4.59 0.02 -6.78
C GLN A 13 5.51 -0.21 -5.59
N PHE A 14 4.95 -0.19 -4.40
CA PHE A 14 5.60 -0.64 -3.18
C PHE A 14 5.09 -2.02 -2.83
N SER A 15 5.99 -2.93 -2.45
CA SER A 15 5.63 -4.24 -1.95
C SER A 15 6.26 -4.54 -0.60
N ARG A 16 5.57 -5.34 0.20
CA ARG A 16 6.04 -5.80 1.51
C ARG A 16 5.36 -7.10 1.91
N VAL A 17 6.08 -7.90 2.69
CA VAL A 17 5.52 -9.04 3.41
C VAL A 17 5.40 -8.68 4.89
N SER A 18 4.19 -8.76 5.42
CA SER A 18 3.90 -8.79 6.86
C SER A 18 3.87 -10.26 7.27
N PRO A 19 4.84 -10.78 8.06
CA PRO A 19 4.86 -12.17 8.46
C PRO A 19 3.66 -12.53 9.36
N ASP A 20 3.40 -13.83 9.50
CA ASP A 20 2.43 -14.35 10.47
C ASP A 20 2.74 -13.86 11.89
N GLY A 21 1.72 -13.40 12.60
CA GLY A 21 1.83 -12.85 13.95
C GLY A 21 2.34 -11.41 14.03
N GLU A 22 2.62 -10.73 12.91
CA GLU A 22 3.00 -9.31 12.92
C GLU A 22 1.89 -8.47 13.58
N GLU A 23 2.26 -7.73 14.64
CA GLU A 23 1.33 -6.96 15.47
C GLU A 23 0.13 -7.79 16.00
N GLY A 24 0.28 -9.11 16.07
CA GLY A 24 -0.74 -10.05 16.55
C GLY A 24 -1.74 -10.55 15.50
N TYR A 25 -1.62 -10.17 14.23
CA TYR A 25 -2.52 -10.64 13.17
C TYR A 25 -2.09 -12.00 12.60
N PRO A 26 -3.04 -12.93 12.35
CA PRO A 26 -2.71 -14.24 11.81
C PRO A 26 -2.42 -14.18 10.31
N GLY A 27 -1.55 -15.07 9.84
CA GLY A 27 -1.21 -15.26 8.45
C GLY A 27 -0.18 -14.27 7.92
N GLU A 28 0.69 -14.76 7.04
CA GLU A 28 1.55 -13.90 6.24
C GLU A 28 0.66 -13.10 5.27
N LEU A 29 0.81 -11.78 5.27
CA LEU A 29 0.13 -10.86 4.35
C LEU A 29 1.14 -10.24 3.39
N LYS A 30 1.06 -10.63 2.12
CA LYS A 30 1.79 -9.97 1.03
C LYS A 30 0.97 -8.78 0.56
N VAL A 31 1.56 -7.60 0.56
CA VAL A 31 0.88 -6.34 0.21
C VAL A 31 1.61 -5.69 -0.95
N TRP A 32 0.83 -5.15 -1.88
CA TRP A 32 1.27 -4.25 -2.95
C TRP A 32 0.43 -2.97 -2.91
N VAL A 33 1.09 -1.82 -2.87
CA VAL A 33 0.46 -0.51 -2.97
C VAL A 33 1.00 0.17 -4.22
N THR A 34 0.14 0.42 -5.19
CA THR A 34 0.54 1.02 -6.47
C THR A 34 0.02 2.43 -6.56
N TYR A 35 0.92 3.38 -6.78
CA TYR A 35 0.63 4.77 -7.06
C TYR A 35 0.86 5.02 -8.55
N THR A 36 -0.15 5.52 -9.25
CA THR A 36 -0.02 5.96 -10.64
C THR A 36 -0.52 7.39 -10.77
N LEU A 37 0.10 8.15 -11.66
CA LEU A 37 -0.28 9.53 -11.96
C LEU A 37 -0.56 9.67 -13.46
N ASP A 38 -1.72 10.22 -13.78
CA ASP A 38 -2.08 10.61 -15.14
C ASP A 38 -2.77 11.98 -15.12
N GLY A 39 -2.15 12.96 -15.78
CA GLY A 39 -2.58 14.37 -15.69
C GLY A 39 -2.72 14.85 -14.24
N GLY A 40 -3.94 15.21 -13.83
CA GLY A 40 -4.27 15.66 -12.47
C GLY A 40 -4.83 14.57 -11.56
N GLU A 41 -4.84 13.30 -11.98
CA GLU A 41 -5.43 12.19 -11.24
C GLU A 41 -4.35 11.31 -10.59
N LEU A 42 -4.37 11.26 -9.26
CA LEU A 42 -3.58 10.32 -8.47
C LEU A 42 -4.45 9.11 -8.11
N VAL A 43 -4.06 7.93 -8.59
CA VAL A 43 -4.72 6.66 -8.25
C VAL A 43 -3.83 5.86 -7.30
N ILE A 44 -4.43 5.39 -6.19
CA ILE A 44 -3.78 4.49 -5.23
C ILE A 44 -4.53 3.16 -5.21
N ASN A 45 -3.89 2.09 -5.68
CA ASN A 45 -4.43 0.74 -5.65
C ASN A 45 -3.79 -0.09 -4.53
N TYR A 46 -4.63 -0.77 -3.75
CA TYR A 46 -4.20 -1.70 -2.70
C TYR A 46 -4.53 -3.13 -3.14
N ARG A 47 -3.53 -4.00 -3.12
CA ARG A 47 -3.69 -5.44 -3.31
C ARG A 47 -3.04 -6.17 -2.16
N ALA A 48 -3.72 -7.18 -1.63
CA ALA A 48 -3.16 -8.03 -0.60
C ALA A 48 -3.51 -9.51 -0.82
N GLN A 49 -2.64 -10.40 -0.36
CA GLN A 49 -2.86 -11.84 -0.33
C GLN A 49 -2.43 -12.39 1.03
N ALA A 50 -3.32 -13.10 1.70
CA ALA A 50 -3.06 -13.68 3.01
C ALA A 50 -2.87 -15.20 2.89
N SER A 51 -1.94 -15.76 3.66
CA SER A 51 -1.77 -17.22 3.77
C SER A 51 -2.78 -17.89 4.71
N GLN A 52 -3.45 -17.10 5.56
CA GLN A 52 -4.52 -17.51 6.45
C GLN A 52 -5.65 -16.47 6.46
N THR A 53 -6.81 -16.83 7.02
CA THR A 53 -7.91 -15.87 7.20
C THR A 53 -7.46 -14.78 8.17
N THR A 54 -7.48 -13.53 7.72
CA THR A 54 -7.04 -12.37 8.49
C THR A 54 -7.82 -11.12 8.09
N PRO A 55 -8.14 -10.21 9.02
CA PRO A 55 -8.76 -8.94 8.66
C PRO A 55 -7.74 -8.05 7.92
N VAL A 56 -8.20 -7.34 6.89
CA VAL A 56 -7.37 -6.40 6.12
C VAL A 56 -8.17 -5.15 5.82
N ASN A 57 -7.64 -3.98 6.17
CA ASN A 57 -8.23 -2.68 5.84
C ASN A 57 -7.10 -1.65 5.63
N LEU A 58 -6.72 -1.41 4.38
CA LEU A 58 -5.61 -0.55 4.01
C LEU A 58 -6.13 0.81 3.50
N THR A 59 -5.44 1.90 3.84
CA THR A 59 -5.79 3.26 3.41
C THR A 59 -4.55 4.15 3.28
N ASN A 60 -4.72 5.38 2.81
CA ASN A 60 -3.69 6.41 2.79
C ASN A 60 -4.13 7.55 3.71
N HIS A 61 -3.20 8.07 4.51
CA HIS A 61 -3.49 9.02 5.57
C HIS A 61 -3.02 10.46 5.23
N SER A 62 -3.17 10.85 3.96
CA SER A 62 -2.81 12.21 3.52
C SER A 62 -3.78 13.24 4.07
N TYR A 63 -3.22 14.38 4.49
CA TYR A 63 -3.96 15.58 4.82
C TYR A 63 -3.78 16.59 3.69
N PHE A 64 -4.87 17.20 3.25
CA PHE A 64 -4.85 18.17 2.17
C PHE A 64 -5.11 19.57 2.72
N ASN A 65 -4.22 20.51 2.40
CA ASN A 65 -4.50 21.94 2.48
C ASN A 65 -4.37 22.52 1.07
N LEU A 66 -5.50 22.76 0.41
CA LEU A 66 -5.51 23.26 -0.97
C LEU A 66 -4.99 24.70 -1.09
N ALA A 67 -4.88 25.44 0.02
CA ALA A 67 -4.27 26.77 0.04
C ALA A 67 -2.74 26.74 0.19
N GLY A 68 -2.13 25.58 0.46
CA GLY A 68 -0.67 25.42 0.56
C GLY A 68 -0.02 26.11 1.75
N GLN A 69 -0.73 26.22 2.88
CA GLN A 69 -0.21 26.77 4.15
C GLN A 69 0.23 25.69 5.12
#